data_AF-A0A6I1ZN19-F1
#
_entry.id   AF-A0A6I1ZN19-F1
#
_cell.length_a   1.000
_cell.length_b   1.000
_cell.length_c   1.000
_cell.angle_alpha   90.00
_cell.angle_beta   90.00
_cell.angle_gamma   90.00
#
_symmetry.space_group_name_H-M   'P 1'
#
loop_
_entity.id
_entity.type
_entity.pdbx_description
1 polymer ?
#
loop_
_entity_poly.entity_id
_entity_poly.type
_entity_poly.pdbx_seq_one_letter_code
_entity_poly.pdbx_strand_id
1 'polypeptide(L)'
;MVILFGCAQQVTEPSPLSGETRQIIEIKAVDQILNHHYQAFWAEEEFSELLADKAGFKNDFIAKFNKNLAKHNLEAQNFEFSFDQTSHSTVAKCKIYGAISKSGNNCRARFEWFLNPLGLDFISNDFKKSQRVLSWEGDIGSISTTINLEFPSPINHCHAHVW
;
A
#
# COMPACT_ATOMS: atom_id res chain seq x y z
N MET A 1 17.09 -28.25 -36.04
CA MET A 1 17.52 -27.19 -35.09
C MET A 1 16.41 -26.14 -35.08
N VAL A 2 15.53 -26.21 -34.09
CA VAL A 2 14.44 -25.23 -33.92
C VAL A 2 14.75 -24.51 -32.63
N ILE A 3 15.15 -23.24 -32.75
CA ILE A 3 15.37 -22.37 -31.61
C ILE A 3 14.00 -21.75 -31.31
N LEU A 4 13.33 -22.26 -30.27
CA LEU A 4 12.16 -21.61 -29.68
C LEU A 4 12.68 -20.64 -28.61
N PHE A 5 12.83 -19.38 -28.99
CA PHE A 5 12.96 -18.29 -28.03
C PHE A 5 11.61 -18.01 -27.38
N GLY A 6 11.63 -17.94 -26.06
CA GLY A 6 10.95 -16.88 -25.31
C GLY A 6 9.43 -16.97 -25.21
N CYS A 7 8.96 -17.45 -24.07
CA CYS A 7 7.87 -16.79 -23.35
C CYS A 7 8.24 -16.79 -21.87
N ALA A 8 9.01 -15.79 -21.42
CA ALA A 8 9.06 -15.46 -20.01
C ALA A 8 7.68 -14.91 -19.65
N GLN A 9 6.84 -15.73 -19.01
CA GLN A 9 5.55 -15.29 -18.52
C GLN A 9 5.74 -14.28 -17.38
N GLN A 10 4.95 -13.22 -17.50
CA GLN A 10 4.97 -12.00 -16.72
C GLN A 10 4.84 -12.28 -15.22
N VAL A 11 5.75 -11.66 -14.46
CA VAL A 11 5.68 -11.54 -13.01
C VAL A 11 4.34 -10.89 -12.67
N THR A 12 3.43 -11.70 -12.13
CA THR A 12 2.11 -11.28 -11.66
C THR A 12 2.19 -11.12 -10.16
N GLU A 13 2.78 -10.03 -9.71
CA GLU A 13 2.63 -9.54 -8.35
C GLU A 13 2.09 -8.11 -8.39
N PRO A 14 1.28 -7.68 -7.39
CA PRO A 14 0.80 -6.30 -7.32
C PRO A 14 1.97 -5.40 -6.88
N SER A 15 2.82 -5.11 -7.87
CA SER A 15 4.02 -4.30 -7.74
C SER A 15 3.67 -2.81 -7.60
N PRO A 16 4.57 -2.01 -7.01
CA PRO A 16 4.52 -0.56 -7.14
C PRO A 16 4.32 -0.13 -8.60
N LEU A 17 3.75 1.05 -8.83
CA LEU A 17 3.58 1.52 -10.20
C LEU A 17 4.95 1.69 -10.87
N SER A 18 5.04 1.29 -12.14
CA SER A 18 6.26 1.47 -12.93
C SER A 18 6.68 2.93 -12.88
N GLY A 19 7.91 3.18 -12.44
CA GLY A 19 8.50 4.52 -12.37
C GLY A 19 8.62 5.17 -11.00
N GLU A 20 8.08 4.51 -9.98
CA GLU A 20 8.33 4.95 -8.62
C GLU A 20 9.78 4.65 -8.22
N THR A 21 10.42 5.62 -7.56
CA THR A 21 11.80 5.48 -7.04
C THR A 21 11.80 5.28 -5.53
N ARG A 22 10.78 5.82 -4.86
CA ARG A 22 10.57 5.72 -3.42
C ARG A 22 9.08 5.81 -3.12
N GLN A 23 8.64 5.13 -2.06
CA GLN A 23 7.29 5.24 -1.54
C GLN A 23 7.24 5.32 -0.01
N ILE A 24 6.22 6.01 0.50
CA ILE A 24 5.89 6.12 1.92
C ILE A 24 4.43 5.73 2.08
N ILE A 25 4.17 4.75 2.93
CA ILE A 25 2.84 4.21 3.19
C ILE A 25 2.53 4.38 4.67
N GLU A 26 1.52 5.19 4.97
CA GLU A 26 1.04 5.40 6.33
C GLU A 26 -0.41 4.93 6.43
N ILE A 27 -0.70 4.08 7.42
CA ILE A 27 -2.05 3.61 7.68
C ILE A 27 -2.38 3.87 9.13
N LYS A 28 -3.40 4.70 9.38
CA LYS A 28 -3.84 5.04 10.73
C LYS A 28 -5.22 4.45 11.00
N ALA A 29 -5.32 3.60 12.02
CA ALA A 29 -6.59 3.09 12.50
C ALA A 29 -7.29 4.15 13.37
N VAL A 30 -8.53 4.50 12.99
CA VAL A 30 -9.44 5.34 13.76
C VAL A 30 -10.78 4.64 13.83
N ASP A 31 -11.19 4.25 15.04
CA ASP A 31 -12.32 3.35 15.28
C ASP A 31 -12.21 2.05 14.47
N GLN A 32 -13.11 1.84 13.49
CA GLN A 32 -13.13 0.67 12.60
C GLN A 32 -12.70 1.00 11.17
N ILE A 33 -12.06 2.16 10.97
CA ILE A 33 -11.64 2.67 9.66
C ILE A 33 -10.11 2.74 9.63
N LEU A 34 -9.52 2.34 8.52
CA LEU A 34 -8.11 2.59 8.23
C LEU A 34 -8.01 3.81 7.30
N ASN A 35 -7.41 4.89 7.78
CA ASN A 35 -7.03 6.02 6.94
C ASN A 35 -5.71 5.68 6.27
N HIS A 36 -5.73 5.48 4.95
CA HIS A 36 -4.57 5.12 4.15
C HIS A 36 -4.01 6.37 3.48
N HIS A 37 -2.70 6.55 3.59
CA HIS A 37 -1.92 7.59 2.94
C HIS A 37 -0.76 6.93 2.20
N TYR A 38 -0.73 7.11 0.89
CA TYR A 38 0.31 6.61 0.00
C TYR A 38 0.97 7.79 -0.68
N GLN A 39 2.28 7.93 -0.51
CA GLN A 39 3.10 8.89 -1.23
C GLN A 39 4.12 8.15 -2.08
N ALA A 40 4.18 8.48 -3.36
CA ALA A 40 5.18 7.95 -4.30
C ALA A 40 6.00 9.10 -4.88
N PHE A 41 7.30 8.86 -5.05
CA PHE A 41 8.26 9.77 -5.67
C PHE A 41 8.70 9.19 -7.01
N TRP A 42 8.86 10.06 -8.00
CA TRP A 42 8.99 9.69 -9.40
C TRP A 42 10.24 10.30 -10.01
N ALA A 43 10.78 9.66 -11.05
CA ALA A 43 11.72 10.34 -11.94
C ALA A 43 11.02 11.53 -12.64
N GLU A 44 11.78 12.53 -13.04
CA GLU A 44 11.22 13.76 -13.65
C GLU A 44 10.44 13.46 -14.93
N GLU A 45 10.96 12.55 -15.78
CA GLU A 45 10.29 12.17 -17.02
C GLU A 45 8.93 11.50 -16.73
N GLU A 46 8.89 10.54 -15.82
CA GLU A 46 7.66 9.80 -15.48
C GLU A 46 6.65 10.67 -14.74
N PHE A 47 7.11 11.56 -13.87
CA PHE A 47 6.25 12.54 -13.23
C PHE A 47 5.60 13.48 -14.26
N SER A 48 6.35 13.89 -15.28
CA SER A 48 5.86 14.76 -16.35
C SER A 48 4.77 14.07 -17.18
N GLU A 49 4.94 12.79 -17.51
CA GLU A 49 3.91 11.98 -18.19
C GLU A 49 2.63 11.88 -17.36
N LEU A 50 2.78 11.64 -16.06
CA LEU A 50 1.66 11.55 -15.12
C LEU A 50 0.93 12.90 -14.96
N LEU A 51 1.65 14.02 -14.99
CA LEU A 51 1.04 15.35 -15.01
C LEU A 51 0.24 15.62 -16.31
N ALA A 52 0.64 15.04 -17.44
CA ALA A 52 -0.05 15.17 -18.71
C ALA A 52 -1.40 14.43 -18.72
N ASP A 53 -1.53 13.32 -17.99
CA ASP A 53 -2.80 12.60 -17.81
C ASP A 53 -3.11 12.25 -16.34
N LYS A 54 -3.37 13.30 -15.54
CA LYS A 54 -3.76 13.14 -14.13
C LYS A 54 -5.04 12.33 -13.94
N ALA A 55 -5.98 12.41 -14.90
CA ALA A 55 -7.27 11.74 -14.78
C ALA A 55 -7.12 10.24 -15.02
N GLY A 56 -6.39 9.85 -16.06
CA GLY A 56 -6.02 8.47 -16.34
C GLY A 56 -5.27 7.84 -15.17
N PHE A 57 -4.23 8.51 -14.67
CA PHE A 57 -3.48 8.06 -13.49
C PHE A 57 -4.38 7.77 -12.28
N LYS A 58 -5.27 8.71 -11.92
CA LYS A 58 -6.19 8.54 -10.78
C LYS A 58 -7.12 7.35 -10.97
N ASN A 59 -7.71 7.22 -12.16
CA ASN A 59 -8.64 6.14 -12.48
C ASN A 59 -7.94 4.77 -12.41
N ASP A 60 -6.73 4.68 -12.96
CA ASP A 60 -5.93 3.45 -12.94
C ASP A 60 -5.50 3.08 -11.51
N PHE A 61 -5.07 4.05 -10.71
CA PHE A 61 -4.75 3.85 -9.30
C PHE A 61 -5.97 3.30 -8.54
N ILE A 62 -7.12 3.97 -8.64
CA ILE A 62 -8.36 3.56 -7.95
C ILE A 62 -8.77 2.15 -8.40
N ALA A 63 -8.75 1.87 -9.70
CA ALA A 63 -9.15 0.58 -10.24
C ALA A 63 -8.25 -0.56 -9.73
N LYS A 64 -6.92 -0.38 -9.77
CA LYS A 64 -5.95 -1.38 -9.28
C LYS A 64 -6.10 -1.58 -7.76
N PHE A 65 -6.18 -0.49 -7.00
CA PHE A 65 -6.30 -0.54 -5.54
C PHE A 65 -7.60 -1.23 -5.11
N ASN A 66 -8.74 -0.85 -5.68
CA ASN A 66 -10.04 -1.48 -5.37
C ASN A 66 -10.10 -2.94 -5.82
N LYS A 67 -9.49 -3.28 -6.97
CA LYS A 67 -9.39 -4.69 -7.41
C LYS A 67 -8.63 -5.54 -6.40
N ASN A 68 -7.59 -4.99 -5.76
CA ASN A 68 -6.88 -5.69 -4.70
C ASN A 68 -7.74 -5.85 -3.44
N LEU A 69 -8.37 -4.77 -2.96
CA LEU A 69 -9.25 -4.79 -1.79
C LEU A 69 -10.43 -5.75 -1.94
N ALA A 70 -11.04 -5.81 -3.12
CA ALA A 70 -12.19 -6.69 -3.40
C ALA A 70 -11.88 -8.17 -3.16
N LYS A 71 -10.63 -8.63 -3.39
CA LYS A 71 -10.20 -10.01 -3.09
C LYS A 71 -10.34 -10.37 -1.61
N HIS A 72 -10.37 -9.37 -0.74
CA HIS A 72 -10.48 -9.51 0.70
C HIS A 72 -11.85 -9.08 1.24
N ASN A 73 -12.83 -8.77 0.39
CA ASN A 73 -14.12 -8.17 0.77
C ASN A 73 -13.93 -6.86 1.55
N LEU A 74 -13.09 -5.96 1.01
CA LEU A 74 -12.82 -4.64 1.55
C LEU A 74 -13.20 -3.57 0.53
N GLU A 75 -13.47 -2.37 1.04
CA GLU A 75 -13.83 -1.22 0.22
C GLU A 75 -12.99 0.00 0.63
N ALA A 76 -12.54 0.77 -0.37
CA ALA A 76 -11.97 2.09 -0.16
C ALA A 76 -12.92 3.17 -0.67
N GLN A 77 -13.06 4.23 0.11
CA GLN A 77 -13.91 5.38 -0.21
C GLN A 77 -13.16 6.69 0.07
N ASN A 78 -13.71 7.80 -0.41
CA ASN A 78 -13.19 9.16 -0.18
C ASN A 78 -11.74 9.32 -0.65
N PHE A 79 -11.49 8.98 -1.92
CA PHE A 79 -10.17 9.16 -2.51
C PHE A 79 -9.85 10.65 -2.69
N GLU A 80 -8.66 11.05 -2.24
CA GLU A 80 -8.08 12.36 -2.45
C GLU A 80 -6.70 12.21 -3.07
N PHE A 81 -6.37 13.08 -4.03
CA PHE A 81 -5.09 13.05 -4.74
C PHE A 81 -4.44 14.42 -4.77
N SER A 82 -3.12 14.47 -4.56
CA SER A 82 -2.31 15.67 -4.79
C SER A 82 -1.02 15.33 -5.54
N PHE A 83 -0.49 16.33 -6.25
CA PHE A 83 0.71 16.23 -7.09
C PHE A 83 1.62 17.39 -6.70
N ASP A 84 2.81 17.08 -6.23
CA ASP A 84 3.82 18.05 -5.82
C ASP A 84 4.92 18.09 -6.88
N GLN A 85 5.00 19.23 -7.57
CA GLN A 85 5.98 19.45 -8.64
C GLN A 85 7.39 19.72 -8.12
N THR A 86 7.56 20.18 -6.89
CA THR A 86 8.88 20.46 -6.33
C THR A 86 9.58 19.17 -5.92
N SER A 87 8.83 18.22 -5.36
CA SER A 87 9.37 16.92 -4.94
C SER A 87 9.17 15.80 -5.95
N HIS A 88 8.55 16.09 -7.10
CA HIS A 88 8.10 15.09 -8.08
C HIS A 88 7.38 13.93 -7.40
N SER A 89 6.39 14.25 -6.57
CA SER A 89 5.67 13.25 -5.78
C SER A 89 4.16 13.31 -5.98
N THR A 90 3.53 12.15 -5.84
CA THR A 90 2.07 12.02 -5.82
C THR A 90 1.64 11.50 -4.48
N VAL A 91 0.49 11.97 -4.02
CA VAL A 91 -0.15 11.47 -2.81
C VAL A 91 -1.54 10.98 -3.15
N ALA A 92 -1.89 9.79 -2.68
CA ALA A 92 -3.22 9.21 -2.70
C ALA A 92 -3.67 8.91 -1.26
N LYS A 93 -4.82 9.45 -0.85
CA LYS A 93 -5.44 9.19 0.45
C LYS A 93 -6.80 8.56 0.26
N CYS A 94 -7.18 7.65 1.14
CA CYS A 94 -8.53 7.08 1.18
C CYS A 94 -8.86 6.50 2.56
N LYS A 95 -10.13 6.14 2.75
CA LYS A 95 -10.61 5.40 3.93
C LYS A 95 -10.95 3.98 3.54
N ILE A 96 -10.41 3.01 4.26
CA ILE A 96 -10.66 1.59 4.03
C ILE A 96 -11.58 1.05 5.13
N TYR A 97 -12.64 0.38 4.71
CA TYR A 97 -13.70 -0.18 5.56
C TYR A 97 -13.65 -1.71 5.56
N GLY A 98 -14.10 -2.33 6.66
CA GLY A 98 -14.18 -3.79 6.81
C GLY A 98 -12.84 -4.49 7.10
N ALA A 99 -11.75 -3.73 7.24
CA ALA A 99 -10.43 -4.26 7.61
C ALA A 99 -10.27 -4.40 9.12
N ILE A 100 -11.10 -3.72 9.91
CA ILE A 100 -11.15 -3.83 11.37
C ILE A 100 -12.48 -4.46 11.76
N SER A 101 -12.41 -5.47 12.62
CA SER A 101 -13.58 -6.11 13.25
C SER A 101 -13.56 -5.84 14.75
N LYS A 102 -14.72 -5.50 15.31
CA LYS A 102 -14.91 -5.29 16.75
C LYS A 102 -15.97 -6.24 17.31
N SER A 103 -15.64 -6.95 18.37
CA SER A 103 -16.57 -7.81 19.11
C SER A 103 -16.33 -7.63 20.61
N GLY A 104 -17.29 -7.02 21.32
CA GLY A 104 -17.11 -6.60 22.70
C GLY A 104 -15.91 -5.67 22.87
N ASN A 105 -14.96 -6.08 23.71
CA ASN A 105 -13.71 -5.36 23.94
C ASN A 105 -12.57 -5.78 23.00
N ASN A 106 -12.80 -6.75 22.13
CA ASN A 106 -11.78 -7.22 21.18
C ASN A 106 -11.87 -6.43 19.88
N CYS A 107 -10.72 -5.96 19.41
CA CYS A 107 -10.55 -5.30 18.13
C CYS A 107 -9.48 -6.05 17.35
N ARG A 108 -9.74 -6.43 16.11
CA ARG A 108 -8.76 -7.11 15.26
C ARG A 108 -8.74 -6.46 13.88
N ALA A 109 -7.59 -5.97 13.48
CA ALA A 109 -7.30 -5.48 12.15
C ALA A 109 -6.62 -6.57 11.31
N ARG A 110 -6.99 -6.66 10.03
CA ARG A 110 -6.43 -7.61 9.06
C ARG A 110 -5.72 -6.84 7.93
N PHE A 111 -4.50 -7.26 7.61
CA PHE A 111 -3.58 -6.58 6.69
C PHE A 111 -3.10 -7.48 5.54
N GLU A 112 -3.71 -8.65 5.31
CA GLU A 112 -3.35 -9.51 4.16
C GLU A 112 -3.51 -8.77 2.83
N TRP A 113 -4.54 -7.93 2.73
CA TRP A 113 -4.78 -7.09 1.57
C TRP A 113 -3.63 -6.10 1.30
N PHE A 114 -2.88 -5.74 2.34
CA PHE A 114 -1.78 -4.78 2.26
C PHE A 114 -0.42 -5.47 2.14
N LEU A 115 -0.22 -6.56 2.88
CA LEU A 115 1.08 -7.24 2.99
C LEU A 115 1.34 -8.22 1.84
N ASN A 116 0.34 -9.02 1.47
CA ASN A 116 0.49 -10.02 0.41
C ASN A 116 0.92 -9.40 -0.94
N PRO A 117 0.33 -8.28 -1.42
CA PRO A 117 0.81 -7.66 -2.66
C PRO A 117 2.27 -7.22 -2.61
N LEU A 118 2.77 -6.90 -1.41
CA LEU A 118 4.13 -6.43 -1.17
C LEU A 118 5.13 -7.55 -0.88
N GLY A 119 4.66 -8.81 -0.78
CA GLY A 119 5.49 -9.94 -0.35
C GLY A 119 5.98 -9.82 1.09
N LEU A 120 5.25 -9.10 1.94
CA LEU A 120 5.64 -8.81 3.33
C LEU A 120 4.83 -9.63 4.34
N ASP A 121 5.37 -9.70 5.55
CA ASP A 121 4.82 -10.36 6.73
C ASP A 121 5.37 -9.63 7.97
N PHE A 122 4.49 -9.29 8.92
CA PHE A 122 4.91 -8.50 10.09
C PHE A 122 5.97 -9.20 10.96
N ILE A 123 6.00 -10.53 10.99
CA ILE A 123 7.00 -11.29 11.75
C ILE A 123 8.20 -11.61 10.86
N SER A 124 7.96 -12.20 9.69
CA SER A 124 9.02 -12.75 8.84
C SER A 124 9.90 -11.67 8.19
N ASN A 125 9.40 -10.44 8.10
CA ASN A 125 10.16 -9.28 7.60
C ASN A 125 10.55 -8.30 8.71
N ASP A 126 10.54 -8.74 9.97
CA ASP A 126 11.06 -8.01 11.12
C ASP A 126 10.49 -6.59 11.28
N PHE A 127 9.16 -6.42 11.17
CA PHE A 127 8.54 -5.13 11.45
C PHE A 127 8.85 -4.69 12.88
N LYS A 128 9.31 -3.45 13.02
CA LYS A 128 9.63 -2.84 14.31
C LYS A 128 8.32 -2.47 15.01
N LYS A 129 8.08 -3.10 16.15
CA LYS A 129 6.93 -2.82 17.01
C LYS A 129 7.30 -1.81 18.11
N SER A 130 6.47 -0.78 18.28
CA SER A 130 6.38 0.01 19.50
C SER A 130 5.03 -0.21 20.19
N GLN A 131 4.68 0.59 21.20
CA GLN A 131 3.40 0.43 21.90
C GLN A 131 2.22 0.46 20.93
N ARG A 132 2.19 1.39 19.96
CA ARG A 132 1.02 1.64 19.09
C ARG A 132 1.36 1.66 17.60
N VAL A 133 2.59 1.33 17.23
CA VAL A 133 3.08 1.45 15.86
C VAL A 133 3.77 0.16 15.42
N LEU A 134 3.51 -0.27 14.19
CA LEU A 134 4.37 -1.17 13.43
C LEU A 134 5.02 -0.38 12.30
N SER A 135 6.33 -0.43 12.20
CA SER A 135 7.07 0.23 11.13
C SER A 135 8.04 -0.70 10.43
N TRP A 136 8.26 -0.44 9.15
CA TRP A 136 9.20 -1.17 8.31
C TRP A 136 9.84 -0.24 7.30
N GLU A 137 11.12 -0.47 7.04
CA GLU A 137 11.89 0.24 6.03
C GLU A 137 12.74 -0.79 5.29
N GLY A 138 12.74 -0.71 3.97
CA GLY A 138 13.49 -1.60 3.10
C GLY A 138 13.13 -1.40 1.64
N ASP A 139 13.67 -2.25 0.78
CA ASP A 139 13.41 -2.18 -0.64
C ASP A 139 12.38 -3.25 -1.04
N ILE A 140 11.37 -2.84 -1.81
CA ILE A 140 10.42 -3.76 -2.45
C ILE A 140 10.74 -3.71 -3.95
N GLY A 141 11.35 -4.77 -4.46
CA GLY A 141 11.99 -4.73 -5.77
C GLY A 141 13.13 -3.71 -5.78
N SER A 142 13.05 -2.69 -6.62
CA SER A 142 14.02 -1.59 -6.70
C SER A 142 13.57 -0.30 -6.01
N ILE A 143 12.50 -0.36 -5.20
CA ILE A 143 11.81 0.82 -4.69
C ILE A 143 11.99 0.92 -3.19
N SER A 144 12.66 2.00 -2.77
CA SER A 144 12.87 2.29 -1.36
C SER A 144 11.53 2.61 -0.69
N THR A 145 11.17 1.85 0.33
CA THR A 145 9.83 1.84 0.90
C THR A 145 9.88 2.05 2.40
N THR A 146 9.05 2.99 2.88
CA THR A 146 8.78 3.20 4.31
C THR A 146 7.32 2.88 4.60
N ILE A 147 7.05 2.06 5.61
CA ILE A 147 5.70 1.69 6.04
C ILE A 147 5.54 2.05 7.52
N ASN A 148 4.44 2.74 7.85
CA ASN A 148 4.05 3.07 9.22
C ASN A 148 2.57 2.75 9.45
N LEU A 149 2.28 1.85 10.39
CA LEU A 149 0.92 1.51 10.80
C LEU A 149 0.69 2.01 12.22
N GLU A 150 -0.23 2.96 12.42
CA GLU A 150 -0.53 3.55 13.73
C GLU A 150 -1.92 3.13 14.22
N PHE A 151 -2.00 2.69 15.48
CA PHE A 151 -3.22 2.18 16.12
C PHE A 151 -3.66 3.03 17.31
N PRO A 152 -4.95 3.04 17.69
CA PRO A 152 -5.48 3.88 18.77
C PRO A 152 -5.11 3.40 20.19
N SER A 153 -4.64 2.16 20.32
CA SER A 153 -4.36 1.50 21.60
C SER A 153 -3.11 0.62 21.48
N PRO A 154 -2.52 0.17 22.59
CA PRO A 154 -1.37 -0.73 22.56
C PRO A 154 -1.67 -2.00 21.76
N ILE A 155 -0.70 -2.48 20.99
CA ILE A 155 -0.91 -3.57 20.04
C ILE A 155 -0.13 -4.84 20.37
N ASN A 156 -0.65 -5.96 19.90
CA ASN A 156 0.07 -7.18 19.56
C ASN A 156 -0.23 -7.54 18.09
N HIS A 157 0.57 -8.43 17.52
CA HIS A 157 0.39 -8.85 16.13
C HIS A 157 0.84 -10.29 15.90
N CYS A 158 0.41 -10.83 14.77
CA CYS A 158 1.06 -11.98 14.14
C CYS A 158 1.45 -11.61 12.71
N HIS A 159 1.55 -12.59 11.82
CA HIS A 159 1.90 -12.47 10.40
C HIS A 159 1.22 -11.30 9.66
N ALA A 160 -0.11 -11.16 9.79
CA ALA A 160 -0.89 -10.16 9.05
C ALA A 160 -2.03 -9.54 9.85
N HIS A 161 -2.08 -9.76 11.16
CA HIS A 161 -3.17 -9.30 12.01
C HIS A 161 -2.65 -8.50 13.19
N VAL A 162 -3.42 -7.50 13.64
CA VAL A 162 -3.10 -6.64 14.78
C VAL A 162 -4.31 -6.57 15.74
N TRP A 163 -4.09 -6.63 17.05
CA TRP A 163 -5.13 -6.53 18.10
C TRP A 163 -4.60 -5.90 19.38
#